data_AF-A0A2K2VFC1-F1
#
_entry.id   AF-A0A2K2VFC1-F1
#
_cell.length_a   1.000
_cell.length_b   1.000
_cell.length_c   1.000
_cell.angle_alpha   90.00
_cell.angle_beta   90.00
_cell.angle_gamma   90.00
#
_symmetry.space_group_name_H-M   'P 1'
#
loop_
_entity.id
_entity.type
_entity.pdbx_description
1 polymer ?
#
loop_
_entity_poly.entity_id
_entity_poly.type
_entity_poly.pdbx_seq_one_letter_code
_entity_poly.pdbx_strand_id
1 'polypeptide(L)'
;MAYGYPSVLKDPRVQSSIRRIRAMGLAVDIREIDEDNVIIVIGVDSIVNYIIRKIDQSITWQKKSIKYLKDKNILRIYIWRGEGINELK
;
A
#
# COMPACT_ATOMS: atom_id res chain seq x y z
N MET A 1 -22.86 35.75 -8.96
CA MET A 1 -22.45 34.39 -9.32
C MET A 1 -21.02 34.21 -8.82
N ALA A 2 -20.82 33.45 -7.74
CA ALA A 2 -19.45 33.09 -7.36
C ALA A 2 -18.94 32.11 -8.43
N TYR A 3 -17.86 32.47 -9.12
CA TYR A 3 -17.13 31.54 -9.97
C TYR A 3 -16.43 30.55 -9.04
N GLY A 4 -17.14 29.51 -8.60
CA GLY A 4 -16.56 28.41 -7.83
C GLY A 4 -15.63 27.62 -8.73
N TYR A 5 -14.38 27.46 -8.31
CA TYR A 5 -13.44 26.65 -9.07
C TYR A 5 -13.91 25.19 -9.00
N PRO A 6 -13.76 24.40 -10.09
CA PRO A 6 -14.06 22.98 -9.99
C PRO A 6 -13.14 22.37 -8.94
N SER A 7 -13.74 21.64 -8.00
CA SER A 7 -13.04 20.88 -6.96
C SER A 7 -11.70 20.31 -7.42
N VAL A 8 -10.67 20.41 -6.58
CA VAL A 8 -9.32 19.86 -6.77
C VAL A 8 -9.38 18.36 -7.07
N LEU A 9 -10.42 17.65 -6.61
CA LEU A 9 -10.64 16.25 -6.93
C LEU A 9 -10.90 16.03 -8.44
N LYS A 10 -11.46 17.02 -9.15
CA LYS A 10 -11.68 16.95 -10.60
C LYS A 10 -10.42 17.25 -11.40
N ASP A 11 -9.35 17.73 -10.77
CA ASP A 11 -8.08 17.97 -11.47
C ASP A 11 -7.52 16.65 -12.04
N PRO A 12 -7.23 16.56 -13.35
CA PRO A 12 -6.72 15.35 -13.99
C PRO A 12 -5.43 14.81 -13.37
N ARG A 13 -4.58 15.68 -12.80
CA ARG A 13 -3.32 15.33 -12.13
C ARG A 13 -3.60 14.65 -10.78
N VAL A 14 -4.59 15.13 -10.05
CA VAL A 14 -5.05 14.53 -8.78
C VAL A 14 -5.66 13.16 -9.05
N GLN A 15 -6.57 13.06 -10.02
CA GLN A 15 -7.14 11.79 -10.46
C GLN A 15 -6.08 10.79 -10.93
N SER A 16 -5.08 11.25 -11.69
CA SER A 16 -3.96 10.41 -12.12
C SER A 16 -3.14 9.88 -10.93
N SER A 17 -2.98 10.69 -9.89
CA SER A 17 -2.29 10.28 -8.65
C SER A 17 -3.09 9.23 -7.89
N ILE A 18 -4.39 9.46 -7.69
CA ILE A 18 -5.31 8.48 -7.08
C ILE A 18 -5.28 7.15 -7.83
N ARG A 19 -5.34 7.18 -9.16
CA ARG A 19 -5.28 5.98 -10.00
C ARG A 19 -3.97 5.21 -9.79
N ARG A 20 -2.83 5.91 -9.73
CA ARG A 20 -1.53 5.27 -9.45
C ARG A 20 -1.50 4.60 -8.09
N ILE A 21 -1.99 5.28 -7.05
CA ILE A 21 -2.04 4.74 -5.68
C ILE A 21 -2.93 3.48 -5.65
N ARG A 22 -4.11 3.52 -6.27
CA ARG A 22 -4.99 2.34 -6.41
C ARG A 22 -4.33 1.21 -7.19
N ALA A 23 -3.60 1.52 -8.25
CA ALA A 23 -2.88 0.52 -9.06
C ALA A 23 -1.75 -0.18 -8.29
N MET A 24 -1.25 0.42 -7.20
CA MET A 24 -0.34 -0.26 -6.28
C MET A 24 -1.03 -1.35 -5.44
N GLY A 25 -2.37 -1.43 -5.47
CA GLY A 25 -3.17 -2.34 -4.66
C GLY A 25 -3.34 -1.84 -3.22
N LEU A 26 -3.28 -0.52 -3.02
CA LEU A 26 -3.52 0.12 -1.73
C LEU A 26 -5.03 0.35 -1.53
N ALA A 27 -5.51 0.18 -0.31
CA ALA A 27 -6.87 0.48 0.08
C ALA A 27 -6.97 1.99 0.31
N VAL A 28 -7.64 2.69 -0.60
CA VAL A 28 -7.71 4.16 -0.63
C VAL A 28 -9.15 4.63 -0.39
N ASP A 29 -9.33 5.47 0.62
CA ASP A 29 -10.53 6.28 0.86
C ASP A 29 -10.20 7.74 0.57
N ILE A 30 -11.14 8.48 -0.02
CA ILE A 30 -10.94 9.86 -0.48
C ILE A 30 -12.03 10.72 0.13
N ARG A 31 -11.62 11.78 0.83
CA ARG A 31 -12.53 12.70 1.50
C ARG A 31 -12.28 14.11 1.00
N GLU A 32 -13.25 14.64 0.29
CA GLU A 32 -13.27 16.05 -0.10
C GLU A 32 -13.64 16.90 1.12
N ILE A 33 -12.81 17.90 1.45
CA ILE A 33 -13.08 18.84 2.54
C ILE A 33 -13.81 20.07 1.98
N ASP A 34 -13.25 20.62 0.90
CA ASP A 34 -13.79 21.77 0.16
C ASP A 34 -13.25 21.76 -1.29
N GLU A 35 -13.50 22.83 -2.05
CA GLU A 35 -13.10 22.94 -3.46
C GLU A 35 -11.58 22.84 -3.68
N ASP A 36 -10.76 23.18 -2.70
CA ASP A 36 -9.29 23.21 -2.82
C ASP A 36 -8.60 22.09 -2.04
N ASN A 37 -9.33 21.38 -1.17
CA ASN A 37 -8.76 20.43 -0.22
C ASN A 37 -9.37 19.02 -0.31
N VAL A 38 -8.50 18.02 -0.45
CA VAL A 38 -8.85 16.60 -0.40
C VAL A 38 -7.90 15.82 0.51
N ILE A 39 -8.45 14.93 1.33
CA ILE A 39 -7.70 13.95 2.12
C ILE A 39 -7.71 12.62 1.39
N ILE A 40 -6.52 12.02 1.23
CA ILE A 40 -6.35 10.65 0.77
C ILE A 40 -5.97 9.79 1.97
N VAL A 41 -6.89 8.94 2.40
CA VAL A 41 -6.68 8.01 3.52
C VAL A 41 -6.26 6.66 2.94
N ILE A 42 -5.16 6.11 3.44
CA ILE A 42 -4.64 4.81 3.00
C ILE A 42 -4.63 3.84 4.17
N GLY A 43 -5.22 2.66 3.99
CA GLY A 43 -5.25 1.61 5.01
C GLY A 43 -3.87 1.02 5.26
N VAL A 44 -3.41 1.03 6.51
CA VAL A 44 -2.07 0.53 6.92
C VAL A 44 -1.84 -0.92 6.52
N ASP A 45 -2.83 -1.80 6.72
CA ASP A 45 -2.70 -3.21 6.35
C ASP A 45 -2.45 -3.38 4.82
N SER A 46 -3.01 -2.50 3.99
CA SER A 46 -2.76 -2.51 2.54
C SER A 46 -1.35 -2.03 2.16
N ILE A 47 -0.79 -1.08 2.92
CA ILE A 47 0.59 -0.61 2.78
C ILE A 47 1.56 -1.74 3.11
N VAL A 48 1.33 -2.43 4.23
CA VAL A 48 2.14 -3.56 4.64
C VAL A 48 2.10 -4.66 3.57
N ASN A 49 0.91 -5.00 3.07
CA ASN A 49 0.77 -5.98 1.99
C ASN A 49 1.49 -5.55 0.71
N TYR A 50 1.46 -4.27 0.36
CA TYR A 50 2.23 -3.73 -0.76
C TYR A 50 3.74 -3.91 -0.55
N ILE A 51 4.25 -3.58 0.63
CA ILE A 51 5.67 -3.75 0.98
C ILE A 51 6.06 -5.24 0.93
N ILE A 52 5.24 -6.15 1.48
CA ILE A 52 5.48 -7.60 1.41
C ILE A 52 5.63 -8.05 -0.05
N ARG A 53 4.70 -7.66 -0.94
CA ARG A 53 4.77 -8.00 -2.37
C ARG A 53 6.05 -7.46 -3.02
N LYS A 54 6.44 -6.24 -2.69
CA LYS A 54 7.66 -5.62 -3.25
C LYS A 54 8.93 -6.33 -2.79
N ILE A 55 9.04 -6.62 -1.50
CA ILE A 55 10.19 -7.36 -0.96
C ILE A 55 10.23 -8.77 -1.53
N ASP A 56 9.09 -9.46 -1.62
CA ASP A 56 9.01 -10.80 -2.20
C ASP A 56 9.52 -10.85 -3.64
N GLN A 57 9.12 -9.87 -4.46
CA GLN A 57 9.57 -9.69 -5.84
C GLN A 57 11.07 -9.36 -5.94
N SER A 58 11.63 -8.66 -4.95
CA SER A 58 13.05 -8.28 -4.93
C SER A 58 13.97 -9.42 -4.48
N ILE A 59 13.47 -10.40 -3.72
CA ILE A 59 14.28 -11.53 -3.27
C ILE A 59 14.19 -12.66 -4.30
N THR A 60 15.27 -12.91 -5.03
CA THR A 60 15.31 -13.93 -6.10
C THR A 60 15.31 -15.37 -5.58
N TRP A 61 15.69 -15.58 -4.31
CA TRP A 61 15.75 -16.92 -3.72
C TRP A 61 14.36 -17.57 -3.62
N GLN A 62 14.24 -18.82 -4.06
CA GLN A 62 12.93 -19.51 -4.14
C GLN A 62 12.37 -19.89 -2.77
N LYS A 63 13.22 -20.35 -1.85
CA LYS A 63 12.81 -20.84 -0.53
C LYS A 63 12.83 -19.72 0.49
N LYS A 64 11.75 -18.93 0.51
CA LYS A 64 11.58 -17.78 1.39
C LYS A 64 10.15 -17.66 1.91
N SER A 65 9.99 -16.96 3.02
CA SER A 65 8.71 -16.59 3.61
C SER A 65 8.82 -15.20 4.21
N ILE A 66 7.82 -14.36 3.98
CA ILE A 66 7.74 -13.01 4.54
C ILE A 66 6.45 -12.95 5.35
N LYS A 67 6.58 -12.62 6.64
CA LYS A 67 5.45 -12.46 7.56
C LYS A 67 5.52 -11.11 8.25
N TYR A 68 4.39 -10.41 8.29
CA TYR A 68 4.23 -9.23 9.14
C TYR A 68 3.77 -9.63 10.53
N LEU A 69 4.57 -9.28 11.54
CA LEU A 69 4.27 -9.50 12.94
C LEU A 69 3.69 -8.20 13.50
N LYS A 70 2.35 -8.10 13.47
CA LYS A 70 1.61 -6.87 13.82
C LYS A 70 1.83 -6.42 15.26
N ASP A 71 1.99 -7.37 16.17
CA ASP A 71 2.31 -7.16 17.59
C ASP A 71 3.65 -6.43 17.79
N LYS A 72 4.63 -6.73 16.94
CA LYS A 72 5.98 -6.16 17.00
C LYS A 72 6.22 -5.05 15.99
N ASN A 73 5.27 -4.83 15.08
CA ASN A 73 5.41 -3.94 13.94
C ASN A 73 6.68 -4.21 13.11
N ILE A 74 6.96 -5.49 12.82
CA ILE A 74 8.13 -5.89 12.03
C ILE A 74 7.76 -6.83 10.88
N LEU A 75 8.52 -6.74 9.80
CA LEU A 75 8.51 -7.72 8.72
C LEU A 75 9.62 -8.75 8.96
N ARG A 76 9.23 -9.99 9.24
CA ARG A 76 10.14 -11.12 9.38
C ARG A 76 10.31 -11.77 8.00
N ILE A 77 11.53 -11.80 7.52
CA ILE A 77 11.92 -12.50 6.30
C ILE A 77 12.71 -13.74 6.71
N TYR A 78 12.25 -14.90 6.29
CA TYR A 78 12.93 -16.18 6.52
C TYR A 78 13.36 -16.76 5.18
N ILE A 79 14.62 -17.16 5.07
CA ILE A 79 15.23 -17.73 3.88
C ILE A 79 15.96 -19.00 4.30
N TRP A 80 15.81 -20.08 3.54
CA TRP A 80 16.41 -21.37 3.91
C TRP A 80 16.90 -22.18 2.71
N ARG A 81 17.74 -23.17 3.02
CA ARG A 81 18.22 -24.20 2.09
C ARG A 81 17.80 -25.56 2.65
N GLY A 82 17.42 -26.51 1.78
CA GLY A 82 16.95 -27.83 2.22
C GLY A 82 15.49 -27.85 2.67
N GLU A 83 15.16 -28.68 3.67
CA GLU A 83 13.84 -28.70 4.30
C GLU A 83 13.66 -27.46 5.19
N GLY A 84 12.55 -26.75 5.03
CA GLY A 84 12.27 -25.55 5.81
C GLY A 84 11.89 -25.88 7.24
N ILE A 85 12.06 -24.91 8.15
CA ILE A 85 11.65 -25.08 9.55
C ILE A 85 10.11 -25.13 9.61
N ASN A 86 9.57 -26.22 10.18
CA ASN A 86 8.13 -26.45 10.36
C ASN A 86 7.46 -25.53 11.40
N GLU A 87 8.23 -24.74 12.16
CA GLU A 87 7.74 -23.79 13.18
C GLU A 87 7.10 -22.52 12.63
N LEU A 88 6.82 -22.48 11.32
CA LEU A 88 6.11 -21.38 10.65
C LEU A 88 4.59 -21.62 10.53
N LYS A 89 4.02 -22.63 11.19
CA LYS A 89 2.56 -22.76 11.34
C LYS A 89 2.03 -21.76 12.36
#